data_AF-A0AAE9HFD5-F1
#
_entry.id   AF-A0AAE9HFD5-F1
#
_cell.length_a   1.000
_cell.length_b   1.000
_cell.length_c   1.000
_cell.angle_alpha   90.00
_cell.angle_beta   90.00
_cell.angle_gamma   90.00
#
_symmetry.space_group_name_H-M   'P 1'
#
loop_
_entity.id
_entity.type
_entity.pdbx_description
1 polymer ?
#
loop_
_entity_poly.entity_id
_entity_poly.type
_entity_poly.pdbx_seq_one_letter_code
_entity_poly.pdbx_strand_id
1 'polypeptide(L)' 'MPESGGKDLFAHHSEIQGSGFKSLEENQRVSFVAGVGQKGPCATQIQIV' A
#
# COMPACT_ATOMS: atom_id res chain seq x y z
N MET A 1 -19.89 0.28 5.10
CA MET A 1 -19.07 1.37 5.64
C MET A 1 -17.63 0.87 5.59
N PRO A 2 -16.72 1.42 4.76
CA PRO A 2 -15.32 1.03 4.85
C PRO A 2 -14.81 1.53 6.19
N GLU A 3 -14.65 0.56 7.07
CA GLU A 3 -14.06 0.61 8.39
C GLU A 3 -12.59 1.04 8.28
N SER A 4 -12.24 2.09 9.02
CA SER A 4 -10.93 2.73 9.09
C SER A 4 -10.69 3.78 8.02
N GLY A 5 -10.81 5.05 8.44
CA GLY A 5 -10.08 6.16 7.84
C GLY A 5 -8.58 5.89 7.91
N GLY A 6 -8.11 5.06 6.99
CA GLY A 6 -6.71 4.71 6.83
C GLY A 6 -5.98 6.00 6.55
N LYS A 7 -5.06 6.38 7.44
CA LYS A 7 -4.10 7.44 7.15
C LYS A 7 -3.58 7.24 5.74
N ASP A 8 -3.64 8.28 4.91
CA ASP A 8 -3.05 8.27 3.58
C ASP A 8 -1.56 7.95 3.72
N LEU A 9 -1.22 6.70 3.46
CA LEU A 9 0.15 6.22 3.47
C LEU A 9 0.68 6.35 2.06
N PHE A 10 1.85 6.98 1.93
CA PHE A 10 2.51 7.07 0.65
C PHE A 10 2.98 5.68 0.24
N ALA A 11 2.35 5.14 -0.80
CA ALA A 11 2.73 3.90 -1.45
C ALA A 11 3.58 4.22 -2.69
N HIS A 12 4.86 3.89 -2.68
CA HIS A 12 5.64 3.94 -3.92
C HIS A 12 5.40 2.66 -4.71
N HIS A 13 5.18 2.77 -6.02
CA HIS A 13 5.07 1.61 -6.93
C HIS A 13 6.29 0.66 -6.86
N SER A 14 7.42 1.15 -6.35
CA SER A 14 8.64 0.39 -6.07
C SER A 14 8.45 -0.63 -4.93
N GLU A 15 7.58 -0.34 -3.96
CA GLU A 15 7.29 -1.17 -2.79
C GLU A 15 6.22 -2.24 -3.07
N ILE A 16 5.55 -2.16 -4.22
CA ILE A 16 4.61 -3.18 -4.69
C ILE A 16 5.37 -4.44 -5.09
N GLN A 17 5.17 -5.49 -4.29
CA GLN A 17 5.65 -6.84 -4.51
C GLN A 17 4.52 -7.68 -5.11
N GLY A 18 4.50 -7.76 -6.45
CA GLY A 18 3.54 -8.53 -7.22
C GLY A 18 4.16 -9.04 -8.51
N SER A 19 3.82 -10.26 -8.89
CA SER A 19 4.45 -10.98 -10.00
C SER A 19 3.90 -10.61 -11.40
N GLY A 20 2.94 -9.67 -11.46
CA GLY A 20 2.38 -9.09 -12.68
C GLY A 20 2.03 -7.64 -12.40
N PHE A 21 2.03 -6.81 -13.46
CA PHE A 21 1.71 -5.37 -13.50
C PHE A 21 1.45 -4.73 -12.13
N LYS A 22 2.36 -3.84 -11.69
CA LYS A 22 2.33 -3.03 -10.45
C LYS A 22 1.13 -2.05 -10.40
N SER A 23 -0.05 -2.56 -10.63
CA SER A 23 -1.31 -1.84 -10.78
C SER A 23 -2.25 -2.43 -9.75
N LEU A 24 -2.72 -1.59 -8.84
CA LEU A 24 -3.80 -1.96 -7.93
C LEU A 24 -5.11 -1.58 -8.61
N GLU A 25 -6.05 -2.51 -8.69
CA GLU A 25 -7.40 -2.19 -9.12
C GLU A 25 -8.14 -1.38 -8.04
N GLU A 26 -9.00 -0.47 -8.44
CA GLU A 26 -9.88 0.24 -7.51
C GLU A 26 -10.76 -0.78 -6.75
N ASN A 27 -10.76 -0.72 -5.42
CA ASN A 27 -11.38 -1.68 -4.49
C ASN A 27 -10.62 -3.00 -4.28
N GLN A 28 -9.41 -3.15 -4.82
CA GLN A 28 -8.58 -4.31 -4.52
C GLN A 28 -8.07 -4.27 -3.07
N ARG A 29 -8.24 -5.37 -2.34
CA ARG A 29 -7.62 -5.50 -1.02
C ARG A 29 -6.14 -5.78 -1.19
N VAL A 30 -5.36 -5.03 -0.44
CA VAL A 30 -3.92 -5.18 -0.38
C VAL A 30 -3.49 -5.24 1.07
N SER A 31 -2.48 -6.04 1.34
CA SER A 31 -1.72 -6.01 2.57
C SER A 31 -0.47 -5.17 2.35
N PHE A 32 -0.15 -4.32 3.31
CA PHE A 32 1.05 -3.53 3.29
C PHE A 32 1.56 -3.36 4.72
N VAL A 33 2.85 -3.06 4.84
CA VAL A 33 3.48 -2.78 6.11
C VAL A 33 3.67 -1.27 6.24
N ALA A 34 2.92 -0.65 7.15
CA ALA A 34 3.07 0.77 7.46
C ALA A 34 4.39 1.00 8.21
N GLY A 35 5.31 1.72 7.58
CA GLY A 35 6.57 2.19 8.15
C GLY A 35 6.58 3.70 8.33
N VAL A 36 7.63 4.22 8.96
CA VAL A 36 7.92 5.67 9.05
C VAL A 36 9.20 5.94 8.26
N GLY A 37 9.06 6.54 7.09
CA GLY A 37 10.18 7.00 6.27
C GLY A 37 10.62 8.41 6.64
N GLN A 38 11.68 8.90 5.98
CA GLN A 38 12.21 10.26 6.19
C GLN A 38 11.19 11.38 5.95
N LYS A 39 10.13 11.10 5.18
CA LYS A 39 9.07 12.06 4.82
C LYS A 39 7.74 11.83 5.56
N GLY A 40 7.70 10.90 6.51
CA GLY A 40 6.48 10.51 7.21
C GLY A 40 6.06 9.07 6.93
N PRO A 41 4.81 8.72 7.25
CA PRO A 41 4.36 7.34 7.22
C PRO A 41 4.22 6.85 5.76
N CYS A 42 4.84 5.70 5.45
CA CYS A 42 4.91 5.12 4.10
C CYS A 42 4.52 3.64 4.10
N ALA A 43 4.02 3.13 2.97
CA ALA A 43 3.57 1.75 2.83
C ALA A 43 4.63 0.89 2.13
N THR A 44 5.29 0.04 2.90
CA THR A 44 6.32 -0.90 2.44
C THR A 44 5.73 -2.29 2.18
N GLN A 45 6.39 -3.09 1.32
CA GLN A 45 6.00 -4.48 1.02
C GLN A 45 4.51 -4.66 0.68
N ILE A 46 4.03 -3.89 -0.29
CA ILE A 46 2.63 -3.93 -0.69
C ILE A 46 2.39 -5.22 -1.49
N GLN A 47 1.47 -6.05 -1.01
CA GLN A 47 1.08 -7.31 -1.62
C GLN A 47 -0.43 -7.37 -1.81
N ILE A 48 -0.86 -7.96 -2.92
CA ILE A 48 -2.27 -8.21 -3.18
C ILE A 48 -2.69 -9.40 -2.32
N VAL A 49 -3.84 -9.28 -1.63
CA VAL A 49 -4.43 -10.34 -0.79
C VAL A 49 -5.75 -10.85 -1.34
#